data_AF-A0A538A0T6-F1
#
_entry.id   AF-A0A538A0T6-F1
#
_cell.length_a   1.000
_cell.length_b   1.000
_cell.length_c   1.000
_cell.angle_alpha   90.00
_cell.angle_beta   90.00
_cell.angle_gamma   90.00
#
_symmetry.space_group_name_H-M   'P 1'
#
loop_
_entity.id
_entity.type
_entity.pdbx_description
1 polymer ?
#
loop_
_entity_poly.entity_id
_entity_poly.type
_entity_poly.pdbx_seq_one_letter_code
_entity_poly.pdbx_strand_id
1 'polypeptide(L)'
;MTRYTSATDADRRAMLDAIGVGSIDDLFAEIPAELRLGRPLDLPSGLSESECFDHLASLAERNADADAELCFLGAGMYDHYVPAIVDAITQ
;
A
#
# COMPACT_ATOMS: atom_id res chain seq x y z
N MET A 1 -14.43 -5.58 -4.35
CA MET A 1 -12.97 -5.63 -4.16
C MET A 1 -12.38 -4.34 -4.69
N THR A 2 -12.00 -3.44 -3.78
CA THR A 2 -11.41 -2.14 -4.12
C THR A 2 -10.03 -2.38 -4.72
N ARG A 3 -9.83 -2.03 -5.99
CA ARG A 3 -8.50 -1.99 -6.62
C ARG A 3 -7.93 -0.59 -6.41
N TYR A 4 -6.64 -0.48 -6.12
CA TYR A 4 -5.95 0.81 -6.06
C TYR A 4 -6.07 1.59 -7.37
N THR A 5 -6.03 0.89 -8.51
CA THR A 5 -6.24 1.49 -9.83
C THR A 5 -7.74 1.58 -10.15
N SER A 6 -8.21 2.79 -10.42
CA SER A 6 -9.60 3.04 -10.84
C SER A 6 -9.91 2.60 -12.27
N ALA A 7 -8.89 2.47 -13.12
CA ALA A 7 -9.04 2.09 -14.52
C ALA A 7 -9.57 0.65 -14.67
N THR A 8 -10.71 0.52 -15.35
CA THR A 8 -11.29 -0.76 -15.72
C THR A 8 -10.58 -1.36 -16.94
N ASP A 9 -10.88 -2.62 -17.24
CA ASP A 9 -10.38 -3.26 -18.47
C ASP A 9 -10.97 -2.62 -19.75
N ALA A 10 -12.11 -1.93 -19.65
CA ALA A 10 -12.66 -1.13 -20.74
C ALA A 10 -11.87 0.16 -20.95
N ASP A 11 -11.57 0.88 -19.86
CA ASP A 11 -10.75 2.10 -19.92
C ASP A 11 -9.36 1.79 -20.47
N ARG A 12 -8.77 0.67 -20.03
CA ARG A 12 -7.47 0.21 -20.51
C ARG A 12 -7.48 -0.03 -22.02
N ARG A 13 -8.50 -0.70 -22.54
CA ARG A 13 -8.63 -0.93 -23.99
C ARG A 13 -8.77 0.37 -24.76
N ALA A 14 -9.66 1.27 -24.30
CA ALA A 14 -9.84 2.57 -24.93
C ALA A 14 -8.54 3.40 -24.96
N MET A 15 -7.75 3.35 -23.89
CA MET A 15 -6.44 4.04 -23.82
C MET A 15 -5.42 3.43 -24.79
N LEU A 16 -5.33 2.10 -24.87
CA LEU A 16 -4.40 1.41 -25.79
C LEU A 16 -4.79 1.67 -27.26
N ASP A 17 -6.08 1.64 -27.58
CA ASP A 17 -6.61 1.96 -28.91
C ASP A 17 -6.30 3.40 -29.31
N ALA A 18 -6.44 4.35 -28.37
CA ALA A 18 -6.18 5.76 -28.61
C ALA A 18 -4.70 6.06 -28.94
N ILE A 19 -3.77 5.31 -28.36
CA ILE A 19 -2.32 5.46 -28.62
C ILE A 19 -1.80 4.47 -29.69
N GLY A 20 -2.68 3.61 -30.22
CA GLY A 20 -2.38 2.72 -31.33
C GLY A 20 -1.48 1.52 -31.01
N VAL A 21 -1.49 1.02 -29.77
CA VAL A 21 -0.72 -0.16 -29.35
C VAL A 21 -1.63 -1.34 -29.02
N GLY A 22 -1.14 -2.57 -29.17
CA GLY A 22 -1.94 -3.78 -28.99
C GLY A 22 -1.92 -4.32 -27.56
N SER A 23 -0.89 -3.98 -26.78
CA SER A 23 -0.70 -4.47 -25.42
C SER A 23 0.02 -3.47 -24.51
N ILE A 24 -0.03 -3.73 -23.19
CA ILE A 24 0.81 -2.99 -22.23
C ILE A 24 2.30 -3.23 -22.51
N ASP A 25 2.68 -4.44 -22.94
CA ASP A 25 4.08 -4.81 -23.16
C ASP A 25 4.72 -3.99 -24.30
N ASP A 26 3.91 -3.55 -25.27
CA ASP A 26 4.33 -2.67 -26.36
C ASP A 26 4.84 -1.32 -25.85
N LEU A 27 4.32 -0.85 -24.69
CA LEU A 27 4.76 0.40 -24.06
C LEU A 27 6.19 0.35 -23.55
N PHE A 28 6.74 -0.85 -23.38
CA PHE A 28 8.09 -1.07 -22.87
C PHE A 28 9.08 -1.44 -23.97
N ALA A 29 8.69 -1.39 -25.25
CA ALA A 29 9.50 -1.81 -26.40
C ALA A 29 10.92 -1.21 -26.43
N GLU A 30 11.07 0.03 -25.98
CA GLU A 30 12.34 0.75 -25.96
C GLU A 30 13.34 0.23 -24.90
N ILE A 31 12.87 -0.52 -23.90
CA ILE A 31 13.73 -1.12 -22.87
C ILE A 31 14.39 -2.39 -23.43
N PRO A 32 15.72 -2.46 -23.57
CA PRO A 32 16.41 -3.68 -24.02
C PRO A 32 16.03 -4.90 -23.18
N ALA A 33 15.81 -6.04 -23.84
CA ALA A 33 15.33 -7.26 -23.17
C ALA A 33 16.26 -7.73 -22.04
N GLU A 34 17.57 -7.53 -22.19
CA GLU A 34 18.59 -7.84 -21.18
C GLU A 34 18.49 -7.01 -19.89
N LEU A 35 17.84 -5.84 -19.96
CA LEU A 35 17.59 -4.97 -18.81
C LEU A 35 16.23 -5.23 -18.16
N ARG A 36 15.34 -5.99 -18.81
CA ARG A 36 14.02 -6.33 -18.26
C ARG A 36 14.14 -7.45 -17.25
N LEU A 37 13.38 -7.36 -16.17
CA LEU A 37 13.34 -8.42 -15.16
C LEU A 37 12.62 -9.65 -15.75
N GLY A 38 13.37 -10.69 -16.11
CA GLY A 38 12.85 -11.95 -16.66
C GLY A 38 12.25 -12.91 -15.64
N ARG A 39 11.92 -12.43 -14.44
CA ARG A 39 11.33 -13.21 -13.35
C ARG A 39 10.33 -12.36 -12.58
N PRO A 40 9.39 -12.98 -11.84
CA PRO A 40 8.58 -12.26 -10.88
C PRO A 40 9.45 -11.54 -9.83
N LEU A 41 8.91 -10.48 -9.25
CA LEU A 41 9.48 -9.87 -8.05
C LEU A 41 9.55 -10.90 -6.94
N ASP A 42 10.63 -10.83 -6.15
CA ASP A 42 10.80 -11.71 -4.98
C ASP A 42 10.02 -11.13 -3.80
N LEU A 43 8.69 -11.20 -3.90
CA LEU A 43 7.74 -10.69 -2.92
C LEU A 43 6.67 -11.75 -2.64
N PRO A 44 6.13 -11.80 -1.41
CA PRO A 44 4.95 -12.61 -1.11
C PRO A 44 3.76 -12.24 -2.00
N SER A 45 2.79 -13.16 -2.11
CA SER A 45 1.52 -12.84 -2.77
C SER A 45 0.84 -11.66 -2.09
N GLY A 46 0.19 -10.81 -2.89
CA GLY A 46 -0.60 -9.70 -2.37
C GLY A 46 -1.70 -10.20 -1.42
N LEU A 47 -1.90 -9.46 -0.33
CA LEU A 47 -2.96 -9.68 0.64
C LEU A 47 -4.20 -8.86 0.27
N SER A 48 -5.38 -9.33 0.66
CA SER A 48 -6.56 -8.47 0.71
C SER A 48 -6.39 -7.37 1.77
N GLU A 49 -7.23 -6.34 1.70
CA GLU A 49 -7.20 -5.23 2.66
C GLU A 49 -7.35 -5.71 4.10
N SER A 50 -8.31 -6.61 4.38
CA SER A 50 -8.51 -7.18 5.70
C SER A 50 -7.33 -8.03 6.17
N GLU A 51 -6.80 -8.90 5.30
CA GLU A 51 -5.62 -9.71 5.65
C GLU A 51 -4.38 -8.85 5.92
N CYS A 52 -4.19 -7.76 5.16
CA CYS A 52 -3.11 -6.82 5.38
C CYS A 52 -3.26 -6.10 6.73
N PHE A 53 -4.48 -5.65 7.06
CA PHE A 53 -4.77 -5.04 8.35
C PHE A 53 -4.48 -6.00 9.51
N ASP A 54 -5.00 -7.23 9.45
CA ASP A 54 -4.81 -8.23 10.50
C ASP A 54 -3.32 -8.59 10.67
N HIS A 55 -2.59 -8.70 9.55
CA HIS A 55 -1.16 -8.96 9.58
C HIS A 55 -0.36 -7.84 10.27
N LEU A 56 -0.65 -6.59 9.92
CA LEU A 56 0.01 -5.43 10.52
C LEU A 56 -0.37 -5.25 11.99
N ALA A 57 -1.64 -5.46 12.34
CA ALA A 57 -2.10 -5.43 13.73
C ALA A 57 -1.37 -6.48 14.58
N SER A 58 -1.26 -7.72 14.10
CA SER A 58 -0.51 -8.78 14.79
C SER A 58 0.97 -8.46 14.96
N LEU A 59 1.59 -7.76 14.01
CA LEU A 59 2.97 -7.30 14.17
C LEU A 59 3.07 -6.17 15.22
N ALA A 60 2.11 -5.25 15.25
CA ALA A 60 2.08 -4.14 16.19
C ALA A 60 1.87 -4.61 17.64
N GLU A 61 1.05 -5.63 17.86
CA GLU A 61 0.80 -6.26 19.17
C GLU A 61 2.06 -6.83 19.85
N ARG A 62 3.15 -6.98 19.10
CA ARG A 62 4.45 -7.44 19.65
C ARG A 62 5.22 -6.31 20.34
N ASN A 63 4.78 -5.06 20.21
CA ASN A 63 5.36 -3.91 20.87
C ASN A 63 4.78 -3.75 22.28
N ALA A 64 5.55 -3.15 23.19
CA ALA A 64 5.02 -2.61 24.43
C ALA A 64 4.72 -1.11 24.20
N ASP A 65 3.48 -0.82 23.82
CA ASP A 65 3.02 0.55 23.56
C ASP A 65 2.52 1.25 24.84
N ALA A 66 2.21 2.54 24.71
CA ALA A 66 1.79 3.38 25.83
C ALA A 66 0.32 3.20 26.23
N ASP A 67 -0.49 2.50 25.42
CA ASP A 67 -1.86 2.13 25.80
C ASP A 67 -1.86 0.87 26.68
N ALA A 68 -0.94 -0.05 26.40
CA ALA A 68 -0.75 -1.28 27.17
C ALA A 68 0.06 -1.06 28.46
N GLU A 69 1.05 -0.15 28.45
CA GLU A 69 1.99 0.07 29.55
C GLU A 69 2.17 1.56 29.88
N LEU A 70 2.39 1.87 31.16
CA LEU A 70 2.64 3.25 31.59
C LEU A 70 4.07 3.70 31.27
N CYS A 71 4.21 4.76 30.46
CA CYS A 71 5.50 5.34 30.10
C CYS A 71 5.81 6.64 30.88
N PHE A 72 6.81 6.60 31.76
CA PHE A 72 7.30 7.76 32.52
C PHE A 72 8.70 8.23 32.12
N LEU A 73 9.23 7.78 30.98
CA LEU A 73 10.59 8.09 30.54
C LEU A 73 10.81 9.59 30.26
N GLY A 74 9.78 10.28 29.76
CA GLY A 74 9.83 11.72 29.50
C GLY A 74 10.82 12.10 28.40
N ALA A 75 11.75 13.02 28.70
CA ALA A 75 12.75 13.55 27.76
C ALA A 75 12.17 14.28 26.54
N GLY A 76 11.07 15.03 26.74
CA GLY A 76 10.40 15.78 25.68
C GLY A 76 9.32 15.01 24.93
N MET A 77 9.09 13.74 25.29
CA MET A 77 7.98 12.93 24.80
C MET A 77 7.17 12.45 26.00
N TYR A 78 5.86 12.72 25.99
CA TYR A 78 4.96 12.38 27.07
C TYR A 78 3.71 11.77 26.47
N ASP A 79 3.11 10.83 27.21
CA ASP A 79 1.79 10.33 26.83
C ASP A 79 0.75 11.44 26.98
N HIS A 80 -0.12 11.55 25.97
CA HIS A 80 -1.09 12.64 25.85
C HIS A 80 -2.44 12.08 25.42
N TYR A 81 -3.47 12.40 26.19
CA TYR A 81 -4.84 12.12 25.78
C TYR A 81 -5.19 12.89 24.50
N VAL A 82 -5.49 12.15 23.43
CA VAL A 82 -6.01 12.70 22.17
C VAL A 82 -7.54 12.59 22.19
N PRO A 83 -8.28 13.72 22.24
CA PRO A 83 -9.74 13.67 22.24
C PRO A 83 -10.30 13.07 20.96
N ALA A 84 -11.37 12.27 21.06
CA ALA A 84 -11.98 11.57 19.92
C ALA A 84 -12.44 12.48 18.76
N ILE A 85 -12.68 13.77 19.01
CA ILE A 85 -13.05 14.72 17.94
C ILE A 85 -11.88 15.05 17.01
N VAL A 86 -10.63 14.85 17.46
CA VAL A 86 -9.43 15.14 16.66
C VAL A 86 -9.40 14.29 15.40
N ASP A 87 -9.85 13.03 15.48
CA ASP A 87 -9.90 12.12 14.34
C ASP A 87 -10.66 12.74 13.16
N ALA A 88 -11.77 13.42 13.41
CA ALA A 88 -12.59 14.06 12.38
C ALA A 88 -11.87 15.21 11.63
N ILE A 89 -10.75 15.71 12.17
CA ILE A 89 -9.93 16.78 11.55
C ILE A 89 -8.74 16.18 10.79
N THR A 90 -8.25 15.02 11.23
CA THR A 90 -7.02 14.39 10.71
C THR A 90 -7.26 13.27 9.70
N GLN A 91 -8.52 12.94 9.37
CA GLN A 91 -8.86 11.98 8.31
C GLN A 91 -8.66 12.54 6.89
#